data_AF-A0A971TNA6-F1
#
_entry.id   AF-A0A971TNA6-F1
#
_cell.length_a   1.000
_cell.length_b   1.000
_cell.length_c   1.000
_cell.angle_alpha   90.00
_cell.angle_beta   90.00
_cell.angle_gamma   90.00
#
_symmetry.space_group_name_H-M   'P 1'
#
loop_
_entity.id
_entity.type
_entity.pdbx_description
1 polymer ?
#
loop_
_entity_poly.entity_id
_entity_poly.type
_entity_poly.pdbx_seq_one_letter_code
_entity_poly.pdbx_strand_id
1 'polypeptide(L)'
;MGQELVEKIEGWFANCDCDGEFARPARSVPYWVIPPVHNTGRLIFTTKPRVILAAIDHAGIDVELGVVGRYGLPNVADIPWLTNLSRMHGLLFLGDMDPVDFMVFLWCRESLPSKCITYLGLKDTLLDLLGMRSAESVSIPCTISEQKTLAFLNDVYPGVKEVLGTQCALILDQGRKVELEAILGSKNPAATILRSIAFR
;
A
#
# COMPACT_ATOMS: atom_id res chain seq x y z
N MET A 1 22.17 2.45 -1.77
CA MET A 1 20.89 3.05 -2.20
C MET A 1 19.76 2.72 -1.21
N GLY A 2 19.48 1.44 -0.91
CA GLY A 2 18.35 1.07 -0.03
C GLY A 2 18.38 1.71 1.37
N GLN A 3 19.49 1.63 2.10
CA GLN A 3 19.56 2.20 3.45
C GLN A 3 19.39 3.74 3.46
N GLU A 4 20.00 4.44 2.51
CA GLU A 4 19.85 5.89 2.36
C GLU A 4 18.39 6.30 2.08
N LEU A 5 17.69 5.54 1.23
CA LEU A 5 16.27 5.78 0.94
C LEU A 5 15.40 5.57 2.19
N VAL A 6 15.66 4.51 2.97
CA VAL A 6 14.97 4.23 4.23
C VAL A 6 15.13 5.40 5.20
N GLU A 7 16.37 5.87 5.43
CA GLU A 7 16.66 6.98 6.33
C GLU A 7 15.98 8.29 5.88
N LYS A 8 15.97 8.58 4.57
CA LYS A 8 15.26 9.74 4.02
C LYS A 8 13.75 9.65 4.23
N ILE A 9 13.13 8.49 3.99
CA ILE A 9 11.68 8.30 4.21
C ILE A 9 11.35 8.42 5.70
N GLU A 10 12.13 7.81 6.59
CA GLU A 10 11.92 7.94 8.04
C GLU A 10 12.05 9.40 8.51
N GLY A 11 13.04 10.11 8.00
CA GLY A 11 13.23 11.54 8.24
C GLY A 11 12.05 12.37 7.75
N TRP A 12 11.48 12.04 6.59
CA TRP A 12 10.27 12.71 6.09
C TRP A 12 9.09 12.48 7.02
N PHE A 13 8.79 11.23 7.39
CA PHE A 13 7.71 10.90 8.33
C PHE A 13 7.91 11.50 9.73
N ALA A 14 9.15 11.74 10.16
CA ALA A 14 9.43 12.35 11.46
C ALA A 14 9.21 13.86 11.48
N ASN A 15 9.42 14.54 10.34
CA ASN A 15 9.50 16.00 10.27
C ASN A 15 8.36 16.63 9.45
N CYS A 16 7.55 15.84 8.75
CA CYS A 16 6.37 16.35 8.05
C CYS A 16 5.33 16.76 9.11
N ASP A 17 5.26 18.05 9.40
CA ASP A 17 4.28 18.67 10.30
C ASP A 17 2.91 18.77 9.60
N CYS A 18 2.37 17.61 9.24
CA CYS A 18 1.38 17.41 8.18
C CYS A 18 0.18 16.63 8.71
N ASP A 19 -1.02 17.22 8.61
CA ASP A 19 -2.42 16.70 8.61
C ASP A 19 -2.81 15.31 9.19
N GLY A 20 -1.96 14.61 9.93
CA GLY A 20 -2.23 13.33 10.58
C GLY A 20 -2.01 12.09 9.71
N GLU A 21 -1.75 12.23 8.40
CA GLU A 21 -1.54 11.08 7.50
C GLU A 21 -0.17 10.41 7.68
N PHE A 22 0.84 11.18 8.11
CA PHE A 22 2.22 10.71 8.30
C PHE A 22 2.41 10.13 9.71
N ALA A 23 1.87 8.94 9.93
CA ALA A 23 1.99 8.28 11.23
C ALA A 23 3.28 7.46 11.37
N ARG A 24 3.93 7.58 12.54
CA ARG A 24 4.93 6.62 13.05
C ARG A 24 4.41 6.03 14.35
N PRO A 25 3.46 5.08 14.31
CA PRO A 25 2.83 4.60 15.53
C PRO A 25 3.89 3.97 16.44
N ALA A 26 3.78 4.19 17.75
CA ALA A 26 4.64 3.53 18.72
C ALA A 26 4.53 2.00 18.58
N ARG A 27 5.58 1.26 18.98
CA ARG A 27 5.57 -0.21 18.89
C ARG A 27 4.39 -0.85 19.65
N SER A 28 3.91 -0.19 20.70
CA SER A 28 2.73 -0.63 21.47
C SER A 28 1.42 -0.58 20.71
N VAL A 29 1.34 0.15 19.58
CA VAL A 29 0.16 0.15 18.71
C VAL A 29 0.17 -1.15 17.89
N PRO A 30 -0.83 -2.03 18.07
CA PRO A 30 -0.82 -3.35 17.46
C PRO A 30 -1.07 -3.31 15.95
N TYR A 31 -0.60 -4.34 15.25
CA TYR A 31 -1.03 -4.62 13.89
C TYR A 31 -2.42 -5.27 13.91
N TRP A 32 -3.17 -5.03 12.85
CA TRP A 32 -4.34 -5.82 12.48
C TRP A 32 -3.85 -7.07 11.77
N VAL A 33 -4.14 -8.25 12.31
CA VAL A 33 -3.69 -9.51 11.74
C VAL A 33 -4.88 -10.43 11.52
N ILE A 34 -5.15 -10.77 10.26
CA ILE A 34 -5.97 -11.91 9.88
C ILE A 34 -5.03 -13.03 9.42
N PRO A 35 -4.97 -14.17 10.12
CA PRO A 35 -4.23 -15.31 9.63
C PRO A 35 -4.94 -15.90 8.39
N PRO A 36 -4.19 -16.44 7.42
CA PRO A 36 -4.81 -17.14 6.30
C PRO A 36 -5.52 -18.42 6.77
N VAL A 37 -6.62 -18.79 6.10
CA VAL A 37 -7.43 -19.99 6.41
C VAL A 37 -6.65 -21.28 6.12
N HIS A 38 -5.73 -21.24 5.17
CA HIS A 38 -4.83 -22.35 4.81
C HIS A 38 -3.36 -21.89 4.85
N ASN A 39 -2.40 -22.79 4.56
CA ASN A 39 -1.01 -22.39 4.38
C ASN A 39 -0.84 -21.70 3.02
N THR A 40 -1.46 -20.53 2.89
CA THR A 40 -1.49 -19.78 1.66
C THR A 40 -0.13 -19.10 1.55
N GLY A 41 0.53 -19.28 0.41
CA GLY A 41 1.89 -18.79 0.24
C GLY A 41 1.99 -17.26 0.17
N ARG A 42 0.96 -16.51 0.56
CA ARG A 42 0.83 -15.06 0.33
C ARG A 42 0.14 -14.33 1.48
N LEU A 43 0.63 -13.12 1.77
CA LEU A 43 0.05 -12.21 2.76
C LEU A 43 -0.09 -10.81 2.16
N ILE A 44 -1.19 -10.12 2.46
CA ILE A 44 -1.35 -8.70 2.18
C ILE A 44 -0.75 -7.90 3.34
N PHE A 45 0.16 -6.99 3.05
CA PHE A 45 0.52 -5.87 3.90
C PHE A 45 -0.28 -4.63 3.48
N THR A 46 -0.93 -3.92 4.41
CA THR A 46 -1.75 -2.74 4.06
C THR A 46 -1.70 -1.63 5.11
N THR A 47 -1.75 -0.39 4.65
CA THR A 47 -1.97 0.80 5.50
C THR A 47 -3.44 1.07 5.77
N LYS A 48 -4.36 0.35 5.12
CA LYS A 48 -5.82 0.54 5.19
C LYS A 48 -6.53 -0.70 5.76
N PRO A 49 -6.13 -1.21 6.95
CA PRO A 49 -6.67 -2.48 7.47
C PRO A 49 -8.19 -2.48 7.53
N ARG A 50 -8.81 -1.41 8.02
CA ARG A 50 -10.28 -1.33 8.16
C ARG A 50 -11.02 -1.49 6.83
N VAL A 51 -10.48 -0.93 5.76
CA VAL A 51 -11.08 -0.98 4.43
C VAL A 51 -10.99 -2.39 3.86
N ILE A 52 -9.82 -3.03 3.99
CA ILE A 52 -9.60 -4.41 3.55
C ILE A 52 -10.48 -5.39 4.34
N LEU A 53 -10.58 -5.20 5.66
CA LEU A 53 -11.43 -6.03 6.52
C LEU A 53 -12.90 -5.92 6.14
N ALA A 54 -13.41 -4.69 5.98
CA ALA A 54 -14.79 -4.48 5.54
C ALA A 54 -15.05 -5.09 4.15
N ALA A 55 -14.07 -5.03 3.25
CA ALA A 55 -14.14 -5.65 1.93
C ALA A 55 -14.18 -7.18 2.00
N ILE A 56 -13.40 -7.80 2.89
CA ILE A 56 -13.41 -9.25 3.14
C ILE A 56 -14.79 -9.67 3.68
N ASP A 57 -15.27 -8.99 4.72
CA ASP A 57 -16.55 -9.28 5.37
C ASP A 57 -17.71 -9.16 4.36
N HIS A 58 -17.71 -8.10 3.54
CA HIS A 58 -18.76 -7.87 2.54
C HIS A 58 -18.72 -8.87 1.38
N ALA A 59 -17.53 -9.32 0.97
CA ALA A 59 -17.40 -10.25 -0.13
C ALA A 59 -17.96 -11.64 0.20
N GLY A 60 -18.02 -12.02 1.48
CA GLY A 60 -18.49 -13.35 1.91
C GLY A 60 -17.68 -14.49 1.30
N ILE A 61 -16.40 -14.25 1.00
CA ILE A 61 -15.49 -15.22 0.41
C ILE A 61 -14.62 -15.77 1.53
N ASP A 62 -14.43 -17.09 1.56
CA ASP A 62 -13.30 -17.70 2.28
C ASP A 62 -12.01 -17.27 1.58
N VAL A 63 -11.46 -16.13 2.01
CA VAL A 63 -10.28 -15.57 1.37
C VAL A 63 -9.07 -16.37 1.82
N GLU A 64 -8.39 -17.00 0.88
CA GLU A 64 -7.10 -17.67 1.07
C GLU A 64 -5.94 -16.66 1.29
N LEU A 65 -6.20 -15.54 1.94
CA LEU A 65 -5.22 -14.48 2.14
C LEU A 65 -5.18 -14.09 3.60
N GLY A 66 -3.98 -14.10 4.16
CA GLY A 66 -3.74 -13.43 5.42
C GLY A 66 -3.53 -11.94 5.19
N VAL A 67 -3.89 -11.13 6.17
CA VAL A 67 -3.74 -9.68 6.15
C VAL A 67 -2.93 -9.25 7.36
N VAL A 68 -1.93 -8.41 7.12
CA VAL A 68 -1.17 -7.69 8.14
C VAL A 68 -1.32 -6.21 7.83
N GLY A 69 -1.97 -5.46 8.71
CA GLY A 69 -2.25 -4.05 8.46
C GLY A 69 -1.87 -3.13 9.60
N ARG A 70 -1.35 -1.96 9.25
CA ARG A 70 -0.99 -0.89 10.20
C ARG A 70 -0.92 0.44 9.47
N TYR A 71 -1.49 1.47 10.06
CA TYR A 71 -1.41 2.84 9.54
C TYR A 71 0.02 3.39 9.64
N GLY A 72 0.48 4.07 8.60
CA GLY A 72 1.81 4.70 8.55
C GLY A 72 2.97 3.72 8.47
N LEU A 73 4.17 4.18 8.83
CA LEU A 73 5.37 3.34 8.79
C LEU A 73 5.35 2.24 9.86
N PRO A 74 5.77 1.01 9.52
CA PRO A 74 6.10 0.00 10.52
C PRO A 74 7.17 0.49 11.50
N ASN A 75 7.19 -0.09 12.69
CA ASN A 75 8.28 0.15 13.61
C ASN A 75 9.53 -0.65 13.18
N VAL A 76 10.71 -0.04 13.23
CA VAL A 76 11.99 -0.71 12.89
C VAL A 76 12.21 -1.98 13.73
N ALA A 77 11.74 -2.00 14.99
CA ALA A 77 11.85 -3.17 15.86
C ALA A 77 11.00 -4.37 15.38
N ASP A 78 10.06 -4.15 14.45
CA ASP A 78 9.19 -5.19 13.89
C ASP A 78 9.76 -5.79 12.60
N ILE A 79 10.86 -5.23 12.04
CA ILE A 79 11.51 -5.73 10.82
C ILE A 79 11.89 -7.21 10.91
N PRO A 80 12.45 -7.75 12.03
CA PRO A 80 12.73 -9.18 12.12
C PRO A 80 11.48 -10.06 11.97
N TRP A 81 10.35 -9.62 12.53
CA TRP A 81 9.08 -10.32 12.41
C TRP A 81 8.50 -10.25 11.00
N LEU A 82 8.48 -9.06 10.39
CA LEU A 82 8.05 -8.87 9.00
C LEU A 82 8.94 -9.64 8.02
N THR A 83 10.25 -9.69 8.29
CA THR A 83 11.21 -10.49 7.52
C THR A 83 10.85 -11.97 7.60
N ASN A 84 10.57 -12.49 8.78
CA ASN A 84 10.16 -13.89 8.94
C ASN A 84 8.85 -14.19 8.19
N LEU A 85 7.86 -13.30 8.29
CA LEU A 85 6.61 -13.41 7.54
C LEU A 85 6.87 -13.45 6.02
N SER A 86 7.71 -12.55 5.51
CA SER A 86 8.03 -12.48 4.07
C SER A 86 8.86 -13.65 3.52
N ARG A 87 9.47 -14.46 4.41
CA ARG A 87 10.17 -15.70 4.02
C ARG A 87 9.23 -16.89 3.97
N MET A 88 8.22 -16.91 4.85
CA MET A 88 7.21 -17.96 4.90
C MET A 88 6.13 -17.75 3.83
N HIS A 89 5.87 -16.48 3.47
CA HIS A 89 4.82 -16.08 2.54
C HIS A 89 5.35 -14.98 1.62
N GLY A 90 4.91 -14.96 0.37
CA GLY A 90 5.05 -13.80 -0.52
C GLY A 90 4.26 -12.61 0.03
N LEU A 91 4.94 -11.51 0.36
CA LEU A 91 4.28 -10.32 0.89
C LEU A 91 3.83 -9.41 -0.26
N LEU A 92 2.60 -8.93 -0.19
CA LEU A 92 1.97 -8.10 -1.20
C LEU A 92 1.53 -6.79 -0.54
N PHE A 93 2.03 -5.64 -0.99
CA PHE A 93 1.59 -4.36 -0.47
C PHE A 93 0.31 -3.90 -1.17
N LEU A 94 -0.77 -3.63 -0.43
CA LEU A 94 -2.02 -3.06 -0.93
C LEU A 94 -2.33 -1.76 -0.18
N GLY A 95 -2.34 -0.66 -0.92
CA GLY A 95 -2.64 0.68 -0.43
C GLY A 95 -3.26 1.53 -1.53
N ASP A 96 -3.54 2.78 -1.20
CA ASP A 96 -4.04 3.82 -2.09
C ASP A 96 -3.03 4.11 -3.21
N MET A 97 -3.53 4.78 -4.25
CA MET A 97 -2.67 5.43 -5.24
C MET A 97 -2.37 6.84 -4.75
N ASP A 98 -1.55 6.96 -3.72
CA ASP A 98 -1.09 8.23 -3.18
C ASP A 98 0.42 8.20 -2.86
N PRO A 99 1.05 9.37 -2.65
CA PRO A 99 2.48 9.44 -2.37
C PRO A 99 2.86 8.81 -1.02
N VAL A 100 1.96 8.80 -0.04
CA VAL A 100 2.22 8.35 1.33
C VAL A 100 2.32 6.83 1.38
N ASP A 101 1.33 6.13 0.86
CA ASP A 101 1.31 4.68 0.77
C ASP A 101 2.44 4.16 -0.12
N PHE A 102 2.80 4.91 -1.17
CA PHE A 102 3.96 4.58 -1.98
C PHE A 102 5.27 4.66 -1.17
N MET A 103 5.45 5.68 -0.32
CA MET A 103 6.60 5.75 0.59
C MET A 103 6.62 4.60 1.60
N VAL A 104 5.46 4.21 2.17
CA VAL A 104 5.38 3.06 3.07
C VAL A 104 5.81 1.78 2.35
N PHE A 105 5.34 1.57 1.11
CA PHE A 105 5.78 0.46 0.27
C PHE A 105 7.29 0.46 0.05
N LEU A 106 7.87 1.60 -0.36
CA LEU A 106 9.30 1.71 -0.62
C LEU A 106 10.11 1.44 0.65
N TRP A 107 9.71 2.02 1.78
CA TRP A 107 10.35 1.77 3.07
C TRP A 107 10.34 0.28 3.41
N CYS A 108 9.21 -0.40 3.24
CA CYS A 108 9.10 -1.85 3.45
C CYS A 108 10.02 -2.62 2.49
N ARG A 109 10.03 -2.23 1.20
CA ARG A 109 10.82 -2.92 0.17
C ARG A 109 12.32 -2.85 0.43
N GLU A 110 12.80 -1.71 0.91
CA GLU A 110 14.23 -1.51 1.19
C GLU A 110 14.63 -1.99 2.59
N SER A 111 13.71 -2.02 3.56
CA SER A 111 13.97 -2.49 4.94
C SER A 111 13.90 -4.01 5.08
N LEU A 112 13.16 -4.69 4.19
CA LEU A 112 13.08 -6.15 4.12
C LEU A 112 14.16 -6.69 3.17
N PRO A 113 14.52 -8.00 3.26
CA PRO A 113 15.42 -8.60 2.28
C PRO A 113 14.92 -8.35 0.85
N SER A 114 15.85 -8.06 -0.06
CA SER A 114 15.51 -7.56 -1.40
C SER A 114 14.49 -8.46 -2.12
N LYS A 115 13.41 -7.86 -2.63
CA LYS A 115 12.28 -8.49 -3.35
C LYS A 115 11.26 -9.27 -2.52
N CYS A 116 11.27 -9.13 -1.19
CA CYS A 116 10.31 -9.80 -0.31
C CYS A 116 8.89 -9.22 -0.34
N ILE A 117 8.68 -8.01 -0.89
CA ILE A 117 7.37 -7.37 -0.99
C ILE A 117 7.08 -6.87 -2.41
N THR A 118 5.89 -7.18 -2.93
CA THR A 118 5.43 -6.76 -4.26
C THR A 118 4.34 -5.70 -4.14
N TYR A 119 4.46 -4.59 -4.87
CA TYR A 119 3.41 -3.56 -4.91
C TYR A 119 2.19 -4.05 -5.70
N LEU A 120 1.07 -4.19 -5.00
CA LEU A 120 -0.28 -4.43 -5.52
C LEU A 120 -1.25 -3.30 -5.17
N GLY A 121 -0.75 -2.14 -4.74
CA GLY A 121 -1.58 -0.94 -4.58
C GLY A 121 -2.27 -0.55 -5.88
N LEU A 122 -3.13 0.46 -5.79
CA LEU A 122 -3.86 0.97 -6.95
C LEU A 122 -2.91 1.46 -8.05
N LYS A 123 -2.86 0.71 -9.14
CA LYS A 123 -2.02 0.90 -10.33
C LYS A 123 -2.76 0.46 -11.59
N ASP A 124 -2.28 0.85 -12.76
CA ASP A 124 -2.95 0.57 -14.05
C ASP A 124 -3.38 -0.90 -14.17
N THR A 125 -2.45 -1.84 -13.94
CA THR A 125 -2.75 -3.27 -14.07
C THR A 125 -3.81 -3.79 -13.09
N LEU A 126 -4.02 -3.15 -11.94
CA LEU A 126 -5.09 -3.51 -11.02
C LEU A 126 -6.41 -2.88 -11.50
N LEU A 127 -6.40 -1.62 -11.92
CA LEU A 127 -7.59 -0.96 -12.48
C LEU A 127 -8.12 -1.70 -13.72
N ASP A 128 -7.23 -2.15 -14.61
CA ASP A 128 -7.55 -2.96 -15.78
C ASP A 128 -8.26 -4.27 -15.39
N LEU A 129 -7.76 -4.97 -14.36
CA LEU A 129 -8.39 -6.19 -13.85
C LEU A 129 -9.80 -5.95 -13.31
N LEU A 130 -10.06 -4.76 -12.78
CA LEU A 130 -11.37 -4.35 -12.29
C LEU A 130 -12.29 -3.85 -13.39
N GLY A 131 -11.83 -3.86 -14.65
CA GLY A 131 -12.56 -3.30 -15.78
C GLY A 131 -12.70 -1.79 -15.71
N MET A 132 -11.88 -1.11 -14.90
CA MET A 132 -11.88 0.34 -14.75
C MET A 132 -10.98 0.94 -15.82
N ARG A 133 -11.59 1.43 -16.90
CA ARG A 133 -10.87 2.04 -18.05
C ARG A 133 -10.13 3.33 -17.71
N SER A 134 -10.52 4.00 -16.63
CA SER A 134 -9.90 5.22 -16.13
C SER A 134 -10.17 5.38 -14.64
N ALA A 135 -9.15 5.81 -13.90
CA ALA A 135 -9.28 6.20 -12.50
C ALA A 135 -9.70 7.67 -12.33
N GLU A 136 -9.79 8.47 -13.40
CA GLU A 136 -10.08 9.90 -13.30
C GLU A 136 -11.40 10.19 -12.55
N SER A 137 -12.45 9.41 -12.82
CA SER A 137 -13.78 9.61 -12.22
C SER A 137 -13.84 9.31 -10.72
N VAL A 138 -12.87 8.57 -10.19
CA VAL A 138 -12.76 8.21 -8.76
C VAL A 138 -11.57 8.88 -8.09
N SER A 139 -10.81 9.69 -8.84
CA SER A 139 -9.67 10.42 -8.31
C SER A 139 -10.12 11.66 -7.55
N ILE A 140 -9.37 12.02 -6.52
CA ILE A 140 -9.57 13.23 -5.71
C ILE A 140 -8.27 14.05 -5.66
N PRO A 141 -8.33 15.36 -5.38
CA PRO A 141 -7.11 16.16 -5.21
C PRO A 141 -6.25 15.66 -4.04
N CYS A 142 -4.94 15.63 -4.22
CA CYS A 142 -3.98 15.45 -3.13
C CYS A 142 -4.01 16.66 -2.19
N THR A 143 -3.83 16.41 -0.89
CA THR A 143 -3.61 17.47 0.09
C THR A 143 -2.27 18.17 -0.16
N ILE A 144 -2.03 19.28 0.54
CA ILE A 144 -0.76 20.01 0.44
C ILE A 144 0.42 19.15 0.90
N SER A 145 0.24 18.34 1.95
CA SER A 145 1.30 17.46 2.48
C SER A 145 1.61 16.32 1.51
N GLU A 146 0.60 15.76 0.85
CA GLU A 146 0.75 14.75 -0.19
C GLU A 146 1.47 15.31 -1.42
N GLN A 147 1.15 16.52 -1.87
CA GLN A 147 1.86 17.16 -2.98
C GLN A 147 3.34 17.39 -2.67
N LYS A 148 3.66 17.84 -1.45
CA LYS A 148 5.05 17.95 -0.97
C LYS A 148 5.74 16.58 -0.96
N THR A 149 5.01 15.56 -0.53
CA THR A 149 5.49 14.18 -0.48
C THR A 149 5.76 13.63 -1.88
N LEU A 150 4.92 13.93 -2.87
CA LEU A 150 5.16 13.55 -4.25
C LEU A 150 6.44 14.18 -4.80
N ALA A 151 6.67 15.47 -4.51
CA ALA A 151 7.89 16.15 -4.92
C ALA A 151 9.14 15.50 -4.29
N PHE A 152 9.08 15.19 -2.99
CA PHE A 152 10.13 14.44 -2.30
C PHE A 152 10.34 13.05 -2.92
N LEU A 153 9.26 12.32 -3.19
CA LEU A 153 9.30 10.98 -3.74
C LEU A 153 9.97 10.94 -5.12
N ASN A 154 9.65 11.90 -5.98
CA ASN A 154 10.26 12.02 -7.31
C ASN A 154 11.77 12.32 -7.26
N ASP A 155 12.25 12.99 -6.21
CA ASP A 155 13.68 13.25 -5.98
C ASP A 155 14.41 11.99 -5.50
N VAL A 156 13.85 11.29 -4.51
CA VAL A 156 14.53 10.16 -3.87
C VAL A 156 14.32 8.83 -4.58
N TYR A 157 13.28 8.71 -5.40
CA TYR A 157 12.95 7.51 -6.15
C TYR A 157 12.31 7.86 -7.50
N PRO A 158 13.10 8.09 -8.57
CA PRO A 158 12.56 8.43 -9.89
C PRO A 158 11.68 7.33 -10.53
N GLY A 159 11.76 6.11 -10.01
CA GLY A 159 11.10 4.92 -10.56
C GLY A 159 9.61 4.77 -10.22
N VAL A 160 8.92 5.82 -9.77
CA VAL A 160 7.50 5.76 -9.36
C VAL A 160 6.62 5.35 -10.55
N LYS A 161 6.89 5.94 -11.73
CA LYS A 161 6.05 5.79 -12.92
C LYS A 161 6.01 4.35 -13.42
N GLU A 162 7.14 3.66 -13.35
CA GLU A 162 7.27 2.25 -13.73
C GLU A 162 6.47 1.33 -12.81
N VAL A 163 6.29 1.70 -11.54
CA VAL A 163 5.53 0.90 -10.57
C VAL A 163 4.03 1.13 -10.71
N LEU A 164 3.60 2.37 -10.92
CA LEU A 164 2.18 2.74 -11.04
C LEU A 164 1.59 2.45 -12.42
N GLY A 165 2.40 2.51 -13.47
CA GLY A 165 1.90 2.53 -14.85
C GLY A 165 1.57 3.95 -15.31
N THR A 166 1.39 4.10 -16.62
CA THR A 166 1.28 5.39 -17.31
C THR A 166 0.08 6.21 -16.84
N GLN A 167 -1.11 5.60 -16.67
CA GLN A 167 -2.32 6.36 -16.34
C GLN A 167 -2.32 6.81 -14.89
N CYS A 168 -2.05 5.91 -13.95
CA CYS A 168 -1.94 6.22 -12.53
C CYS A 168 -0.82 7.24 -12.26
N ALA A 169 0.32 7.12 -12.93
CA ALA A 169 1.39 8.13 -12.83
C ALA A 169 0.93 9.50 -13.33
N LEU A 170 0.17 9.56 -14.42
CA LEU A 170 -0.37 10.83 -14.93
C LEU A 170 -1.36 11.48 -13.96
N ILE A 171 -2.25 10.70 -13.33
CA ILE A 171 -3.18 11.20 -12.32
C ILE A 171 -2.40 11.77 -11.13
N LEU A 172 -1.35 11.07 -10.68
CA LEU A 172 -0.51 11.51 -9.58
C LEU A 172 0.26 12.80 -9.93
N ASP A 173 0.83 12.88 -11.14
CA ASP A 173 1.52 14.08 -11.65
C ASP A 173 0.59 15.31 -11.73
N GLN A 174 -0.72 15.10 -11.89
CA GLN A 174 -1.74 16.16 -11.84
C GLN A 174 -2.12 16.59 -10.41
N GLY A 175 -1.45 16.05 -9.39
CA GLY A 175 -1.75 16.32 -7.98
C GLY A 175 -3.05 15.69 -7.52
N ARG A 176 -3.38 14.50 -8.04
CA ARG A 176 -4.59 13.74 -7.68
C ARG A 176 -4.23 12.33 -7.21
N LYS A 177 -5.05 11.78 -6.33
CA LYS A 177 -4.91 10.42 -5.79
C LYS A 177 -6.17 9.59 -6.03
N VAL A 178 -6.07 8.28 -5.80
CA VAL A 178 -7.22 7.37 -5.76
C VAL A 178 -7.16 6.59 -4.46
N GLU A 179 -8.27 6.60 -3.72
CA GLU A 179 -8.39 5.87 -2.45
C GLU A 179 -8.95 4.46 -2.68
N LEU A 180 -8.44 3.47 -1.94
CA LEU A 180 -8.96 2.11 -1.96
C LEU A 180 -10.45 2.07 -1.60
N GLU A 181 -10.89 2.93 -0.69
CA GLU A 181 -12.29 3.10 -0.29
C GLU A 181 -13.19 3.42 -1.48
N ALA A 182 -12.76 4.30 -2.38
CA ALA A 182 -13.53 4.70 -3.55
C ALA A 182 -13.72 3.53 -4.53
N ILE A 183 -12.71 2.67 -4.64
CA ILE A 183 -12.78 1.48 -5.46
C ILE A 183 -13.69 0.45 -4.78
N LEU A 184 -13.34 0.05 -3.55
CA LEU A 184 -14.00 -1.02 -2.79
C LEU A 184 -15.47 -0.73 -2.44
N GLY A 185 -15.84 0.55 -2.32
CA GLY A 185 -17.22 0.97 -2.06
C GLY A 185 -18.18 0.88 -3.26
N SER A 186 -17.70 0.60 -4.47
CA SER A 186 -18.58 0.36 -5.62
C SER A 186 -19.15 -1.08 -5.60
N LYS A 187 -20.23 -1.37 -6.32
CA LYS A 187 -21.09 -2.57 -6.08
C LYS A 187 -20.47 -3.95 -6.40
N ASN A 188 -19.19 -4.07 -6.78
CA ASN A 188 -18.60 -5.36 -7.19
C ASN A 188 -17.05 -5.55 -7.13
N PRO A 189 -16.19 -4.57 -6.81
CA PRO A 189 -14.75 -4.76 -6.93
C PRO A 189 -14.10 -5.34 -5.68
N ALA A 190 -14.70 -5.32 -4.48
CA ALA A 190 -14.08 -5.88 -3.28
C ALA A 190 -13.73 -7.37 -3.41
N ALA A 191 -14.73 -8.18 -3.76
CA ALA A 191 -14.55 -9.59 -4.08
C ALA A 191 -13.56 -9.81 -5.23
N THR A 192 -13.63 -8.98 -6.27
CA THR A 192 -12.79 -9.09 -7.47
C THR A 192 -11.33 -8.75 -7.17
N ILE A 193 -11.06 -7.68 -6.41
CA ILE A 193 -9.73 -7.27 -5.95
C ILE A 193 -9.12 -8.41 -5.14
N LEU A 194 -9.80 -8.85 -4.09
CA LEU A 194 -9.27 -9.86 -3.18
C LEU A 194 -9.00 -11.19 -3.91
N ARG A 195 -9.89 -11.64 -4.81
CA ARG A 195 -9.64 -12.81 -5.66
C ARG A 195 -8.46 -12.59 -6.62
N SER A 196 -8.41 -11.44 -7.29
CA SER A 196 -7.33 -11.15 -8.25
C SER A 196 -5.94 -11.13 -7.59
N ILE A 197 -5.89 -10.73 -6.31
CA ILE A 197 -4.69 -10.76 -5.49
C ILE A 197 -4.34 -12.20 -5.08
N ALA A 198 -5.33 -13.02 -4.71
CA ALA A 198 -5.14 -14.40 -4.28
C ALA A 198 -4.59 -15.31 -5.39
N PHE A 199 -5.01 -15.09 -6.64
CA PHE A 199 -4.67 -15.97 -7.78
C PHE A 199 -3.50 -15.48 -8.66
N ARG A 200 -2.92 -14.31 -8.37
CA ARG A 200 -1.63 -13.93 -8.97
C ARG A 200 -0.51 -14.72 -8.34
#